data_AF-A0A7C2INP3-F1
#
_entry.id   AF-A0A7C2INP3-F1
#
_cell.length_a   1.000
_cell.length_b   1.000
_cell.length_c   1.000
_cell.angle_alpha   90.00
_cell.angle_beta   90.00
_cell.angle_gamma   90.00
#
_symmetry.space_group_name_H-M   'P 1'
#
loop_
_entity.id
_entity.type
_entity.pdbx_description
1 polymer ?
#
loop_
_entity_poly.entity_id
_entity_poly.type
_entity_poly.pdbx_seq_one_letter_code
_entity_poly.pdbx_strand_id
1 'polypeptide(L)'
;LQEAIKDCRLCPLGETRTNLVLGTGNEHAEIMFVGEAPGYHEDKQGIPFVGPAGQFLDQLLQSIGLKRSEVYIANTLKCRPPENRDPLPEELATCTPYLFKQIEIIKPRIICTLGNHATKTLLQTNTGITQLHGKLVRREGLAYVPLFHPAAALHKPPLKGVLIDDFQMLHEHLVAERARWKDSEEGEAAGTSLEAEAQPEQMGLF
;
A
#
# COMPACT_ATOMS: atom_id res chain seq x y z
N LEU A 1 13.65 9.25 1.50
CA LEU A 1 13.57 7.96 2.26
C LEU A 1 14.57 6.92 1.76
N GLN A 2 14.62 6.62 0.46
CA GLN A 2 15.51 5.60 -0.13
C GLN A 2 16.97 5.73 0.31
N GLU A 3 17.56 6.91 0.15
CA GLU A 3 18.95 7.17 0.52
C GLU A 3 19.24 6.88 1.99
N ALA A 4 18.30 7.22 2.88
CA ALA A 4 18.47 7.04 4.32
C ALA A 4 18.48 5.57 4.77
N ILE A 5 17.98 4.63 3.96
CA ILE A 5 17.82 3.23 4.36
C ILE A 5 18.54 2.24 3.42
N LYS A 6 19.24 2.74 2.40
CA LYS A 6 19.96 1.91 1.41
C LYS A 6 20.94 0.93 2.05
N ASP A 7 21.52 1.31 3.19
CA ASP A 7 22.48 0.52 3.97
C ASP A 7 21.90 0.01 5.30
N CYS A 8 20.58 0.07 5.49
CA CYS A 8 19.93 -0.35 6.74
C CYS A 8 20.32 -1.78 7.17
N ARG A 9 20.77 -1.92 8.43
CA ARG A 9 21.12 -3.17 9.14
C ARG A 9 20.42 -3.30 10.50
N LEU A 10 19.26 -2.66 10.66
CA LEU A 10 18.53 -2.65 11.93
C LEU A 10 17.89 -4.00 12.31
N CYS A 11 17.86 -4.96 11.39
CA CYS A 11 17.46 -6.35 11.64
C CYS A 11 18.34 -7.33 10.86
N PRO A 12 18.33 -8.64 11.21
CA PRO A 12 19.20 -9.65 10.59
C PRO A 12 19.08 -9.74 9.06
N LEU A 13 17.93 -9.38 8.49
CA LEU A 13 17.70 -9.42 7.04
C LEU A 13 18.55 -8.43 6.25
N GLY A 14 19.04 -7.36 6.89
CA GLY A 14 19.96 -6.43 6.26
C GLY A 14 21.28 -7.07 5.86
N GLU A 15 21.73 -8.09 6.60
CA GLU A 15 22.98 -8.80 6.34
C GLU A 15 22.87 -9.83 5.21
N THR A 16 21.66 -10.34 4.95
CA THR A 16 21.45 -11.45 4.01
C THR A 16 20.91 -11.03 2.65
N ARG A 17 20.40 -9.80 2.51
CA ARG A 17 19.83 -9.30 1.25
C ARG A 17 20.91 -9.08 0.19
N THR A 18 20.57 -9.31 -1.08
CA THR A 18 21.39 -8.83 -2.20
C THR A 18 21.09 -7.35 -2.45
N ASN A 19 19.81 -6.98 -2.53
CA ASN A 19 19.38 -5.59 -2.73
C ASN A 19 18.28 -5.21 -1.73
N LEU A 20 18.25 -3.92 -1.38
CA LEU A 20 17.07 -3.34 -0.75
C LEU A 20 15.93 -3.29 -1.77
N VAL A 21 14.75 -3.78 -1.38
CA VAL A 21 13.53 -3.69 -2.19
C VAL A 21 12.56 -2.74 -1.50
N LEU A 22 12.73 -1.44 -1.77
CA LEU A 22 11.97 -0.38 -1.08
C LEU A 22 10.48 -0.36 -1.51
N GLY A 23 10.28 -0.34 -2.82
CA GLY A 23 9.01 -0.07 -3.48
C GLY A 23 9.27 0.53 -4.86
N THR A 24 8.29 0.48 -5.76
CA THR A 24 8.39 1.09 -7.10
C THR A 24 7.02 1.55 -7.57
N GLY A 25 6.98 2.54 -8.47
CA GLY A 25 5.75 3.05 -9.07
C GLY A 25 5.61 4.56 -8.94
N ASN A 26 4.37 5.05 -9.06
CA ASN A 26 4.06 6.47 -8.98
C ASN A 26 4.15 6.98 -7.54
N GLU A 27 4.93 8.02 -7.29
CA GLU A 27 5.08 8.65 -5.96
C GLU A 27 3.83 9.45 -5.54
N HIS A 28 2.89 9.67 -6.46
CA HIS A 28 1.56 10.25 -6.25
C HIS A 28 0.45 9.25 -6.57
N ALA A 29 0.72 7.95 -6.43
CA ALA A 29 -0.24 6.90 -6.74
C ALA A 29 -1.51 7.01 -5.87
N GLU A 30 -2.68 6.92 -6.50
CA GLU A 30 -3.95 6.82 -5.77
C GLU A 30 -4.13 5.44 -5.10
N ILE A 31 -3.45 4.40 -5.61
CA ILE A 31 -3.47 3.06 -5.04
C ILE A 31 -2.05 2.61 -4.71
N MET A 32 -1.87 2.12 -3.48
CA MET A 32 -0.66 1.46 -3.04
C MET A 32 -0.92 -0.02 -2.77
N PHE A 33 -0.20 -0.92 -3.45
CA PHE A 33 -0.21 -2.36 -3.17
C PHE A 33 0.89 -2.73 -2.19
N VAL A 34 0.54 -3.53 -1.17
CA VAL A 34 1.46 -3.96 -0.12
C VAL A 34 1.44 -5.47 0.03
N GLY A 35 2.52 -6.13 -0.35
CA GLY A 35 2.78 -7.53 -0.04
C GLY A 35 3.53 -7.72 1.28
N GLU A 36 3.99 -8.94 1.50
CA GLU A 36 4.65 -9.36 2.74
C GLU A 36 6.16 -9.09 2.71
N ALA A 37 6.88 -9.73 1.79
CA ALA A 37 8.33 -9.62 1.70
C ALA A 37 8.82 -9.83 0.26
N PRO A 38 10.05 -9.37 -0.06
CA PRO A 38 10.68 -9.69 -1.34
C PRO A 38 10.98 -11.18 -1.47
N GLY A 39 10.74 -11.75 -2.65
CA GLY A 39 11.21 -13.09 -3.02
C GLY A 39 12.62 -13.07 -3.63
N TYR A 40 13.05 -14.21 -4.18
CA TYR A 40 14.38 -14.36 -4.78
C TYR A 40 14.63 -13.39 -5.94
N HIS A 41 13.68 -13.27 -6.87
CA HIS A 41 13.86 -12.41 -8.04
C HIS A 41 13.84 -10.93 -7.67
N GLU A 42 12.99 -10.56 -6.70
CA GLU A 42 12.90 -9.22 -6.16
C GLU A 42 14.20 -8.81 -5.47
N ASP A 43 14.75 -9.67 -4.61
CA ASP A 43 16.04 -9.44 -3.95
C ASP A 43 17.19 -9.28 -4.96
N LYS A 44 17.19 -10.04 -6.05
CA LYS A 44 18.22 -9.91 -7.10
C LYS A 44 18.09 -8.64 -7.92
N GLN A 45 16.88 -8.11 -8.12
CA GLN A 45 16.65 -6.95 -8.97
C GLN A 45 16.48 -5.64 -8.19
N GLY A 46 16.21 -5.68 -6.88
CA GLY A 46 15.85 -4.49 -6.11
C GLY A 46 14.42 -3.99 -6.36
N ILE A 47 13.60 -4.74 -7.10
CA ILE A 47 12.28 -4.31 -7.57
C ILE A 47 11.22 -5.29 -7.02
N PRO A 48 10.14 -4.81 -6.38
CA PRO A 48 9.12 -5.68 -5.81
C PRO A 48 8.26 -6.32 -6.92
N PHE A 49 7.70 -7.51 -6.68
CA PHE A 49 6.77 -8.20 -7.58
C PHE A 49 7.27 -8.26 -9.04
N VAL A 50 8.43 -8.88 -9.26
CA VAL A 50 9.00 -9.11 -10.61
C VAL A 50 8.98 -10.60 -11.01
N GLY A 51 8.71 -11.49 -10.07
CA GLY A 51 8.47 -12.91 -10.35
C GLY A 51 7.07 -13.20 -10.95
N PRO A 52 6.68 -14.48 -11.06
CA PRO A 52 5.39 -14.89 -11.63
C PRO A 52 4.15 -14.26 -10.96
N ALA A 53 4.20 -14.06 -9.63
CA ALA A 53 3.13 -13.40 -8.89
C ALA A 53 3.00 -11.91 -9.31
N GLY A 54 4.11 -11.26 -9.62
CA GLY A 54 4.13 -9.89 -10.13
C GLY A 54 3.58 -9.75 -11.54
N GLN A 55 3.91 -10.70 -12.42
CA GLN A 55 3.33 -10.74 -13.77
C GLN A 55 1.81 -10.93 -13.73
N PHE A 56 1.32 -11.74 -12.80
CA PHE A 56 -0.13 -11.89 -12.63
C PHE A 56 -0.78 -10.64 -12.02
N LEU A 57 -0.10 -9.96 -11.09
CA LEU A 57 -0.54 -8.64 -10.60
C LEU A 57 -0.66 -7.64 -11.75
N ASP A 58 0.29 -7.62 -12.70
CA ASP A 58 0.23 -6.73 -13.86
C ASP A 58 -0.99 -7.02 -14.75
N GLN A 59 -1.37 -8.30 -14.91
CA GLN A 59 -2.59 -8.68 -15.65
C GLN A 59 -3.87 -8.21 -14.93
N LEU A 60 -3.90 -8.32 -13.59
CA LEU A 60 -5.04 -7.87 -12.78
C LEU A 60 -5.19 -6.33 -12.82
N LEU A 61 -4.07 -5.59 -12.81
CA LEU A 61 -4.09 -4.14 -13.01
C LEU A 61 -4.68 -3.78 -14.38
N GLN A 62 -4.22 -4.47 -15.44
CA GLN A 62 -4.71 -4.24 -16.79
C GLN A 62 -6.21 -4.53 -16.94
N SER A 63 -6.74 -5.54 -16.24
CA SER A 63 -8.18 -5.86 -16.31
C SER A 63 -9.09 -4.75 -15.78
N ILE A 64 -8.55 -3.82 -14.98
CA ILE A 64 -9.27 -2.65 -14.47
C ILE A 64 -8.77 -1.33 -15.08
N GLY A 65 -8.05 -1.42 -16.20
CA GLY A 65 -7.57 -0.25 -16.96
C GLY A 65 -6.41 0.49 -16.30
N LEU A 66 -5.70 -0.12 -15.34
CA LEU A 66 -4.53 0.47 -14.69
C LEU A 66 -3.23 -0.12 -15.24
N LYS A 67 -2.19 0.70 -15.27
CA LYS A 67 -0.81 0.31 -15.54
C LYS A 67 -0.04 0.24 -14.23
N ARG A 68 0.99 -0.62 -14.20
CA ARG A 68 1.95 -0.70 -13.10
C ARG A 68 2.59 0.66 -12.75
N SER A 69 2.81 1.51 -13.76
CA SER A 69 3.38 2.85 -13.60
C SER A 69 2.44 3.85 -12.92
N GLU A 70 1.14 3.54 -12.77
CA GLU A 70 0.15 4.44 -12.17
C GLU A 70 -0.07 4.16 -10.67
N VAL A 71 0.39 3.00 -10.20
CA VAL A 71 0.24 2.54 -8.82
C VAL A 71 1.59 2.54 -8.12
N TYR A 72 1.60 2.42 -6.80
CA TYR A 72 2.82 2.16 -6.03
C TYR A 72 2.79 0.75 -5.46
N ILE A 73 3.88 0.00 -5.56
CA ILE A 73 3.96 -1.38 -5.08
C ILE A 73 5.11 -1.48 -4.08
N ALA A 74 4.83 -2.05 -2.91
CA ALA A 74 5.81 -2.27 -1.85
C ALA A 74 5.49 -3.56 -1.06
N ASN A 75 6.31 -3.86 -0.07
CA ASN A 75 6.12 -4.94 0.90
C ASN A 75 6.23 -4.41 2.33
N THR A 76 5.71 -5.11 3.33
CA THR A 76 5.94 -4.77 4.75
C THR A 76 7.41 -4.88 5.11
N LEU A 77 8.08 -5.95 4.68
CA LEU A 77 9.54 -6.06 4.73
C LEU A 77 10.21 -5.50 3.46
N LYS A 78 11.39 -4.88 3.63
CA LYS A 78 12.20 -4.36 2.51
C LYS A 78 13.36 -5.27 2.11
N CYS A 79 13.50 -6.40 2.80
CA CYS A 79 14.58 -7.36 2.65
C CYS A 79 13.99 -8.76 2.59
N ARG A 80 14.56 -9.62 1.75
CA ARG A 80 14.13 -11.01 1.61
C ARG A 80 14.51 -11.84 2.86
N PRO A 81 13.54 -12.53 3.50
CA PRO A 81 13.84 -13.55 4.50
C PRO A 81 14.63 -14.73 3.90
N PRO A 82 15.58 -15.33 4.64
CA PRO A 82 16.30 -16.53 4.20
C PRO A 82 15.34 -17.61 3.72
N GLU A 83 15.64 -18.20 2.56
CA GLU A 83 14.82 -19.27 1.95
C GLU A 83 13.34 -18.91 1.71
N ASN A 84 12.98 -17.61 1.70
CA ASN A 84 11.60 -17.13 1.62
C ASN A 84 10.71 -17.63 2.78
N ARG A 85 11.27 -17.86 3.97
CA ARG A 85 10.46 -18.11 5.18
C ARG A 85 9.54 -16.93 5.50
N ASP A 86 8.54 -17.17 6.33
CA ASP A 86 7.69 -16.11 6.86
C ASP A 86 8.51 -15.08 7.70
N PRO A 87 8.12 -13.79 7.70
CA PRO A 87 8.68 -12.75 8.56
C PRO A 87 8.59 -13.07 10.05
N LEU A 88 9.64 -12.76 10.80
CA LEU A 88 9.59 -12.77 12.25
C LEU A 88 8.93 -11.50 12.80
N PRO A 89 8.30 -11.56 13.99
CA PRO A 89 7.72 -10.38 14.63
C PRO A 89 8.71 -9.22 14.80
N GLU A 90 9.96 -9.48 15.21
CA GLU A 90 10.98 -8.42 15.33
C GLU A 90 11.36 -7.77 13.99
N GLU A 91 11.34 -8.54 12.90
CA GLU A 91 11.67 -8.05 11.56
C GLU A 91 10.55 -7.13 11.06
N LEU A 92 9.30 -7.52 11.29
CA LEU A 92 8.13 -6.71 10.98
C LEU A 92 8.13 -5.42 11.82
N ALA A 93 8.33 -5.51 13.13
CA ALA A 93 8.37 -4.36 14.02
C ALA A 93 9.44 -3.34 13.61
N THR A 94 10.59 -3.82 13.13
CA THR A 94 11.70 -2.97 12.67
C THR A 94 11.43 -2.35 11.30
N CYS A 95 10.86 -3.09 10.36
CA CYS A 95 10.78 -2.68 8.95
C CYS A 95 9.49 -1.92 8.60
N THR A 96 8.37 -2.25 9.26
CA THR A 96 7.04 -1.66 9.00
C THR A 96 7.00 -0.14 9.15
N PRO A 97 7.75 0.52 10.07
CA PRO A 97 7.82 1.98 10.11
C PRO A 97 8.26 2.64 8.79
N TYR A 98 9.08 1.95 7.97
CA TYR A 98 9.45 2.48 6.65
C TYR A 98 8.28 2.43 5.66
N LEU A 99 7.41 1.43 5.77
CA LEU A 99 6.19 1.37 4.97
C LEU A 99 5.22 2.48 5.35
N PHE A 100 5.02 2.75 6.64
CA PHE A 100 4.18 3.87 7.07
C PHE A 100 4.73 5.22 6.60
N LYS A 101 6.06 5.42 6.64
CA LYS A 101 6.68 6.61 6.00
C LYS A 101 6.40 6.69 4.50
N GLN A 102 6.37 5.58 3.77
CA GLN A 102 5.98 5.60 2.35
C GLN A 102 4.51 6.01 2.20
N ILE A 103 3.61 5.48 3.03
CA ILE A 103 2.19 5.86 3.02
C ILE A 103 2.00 7.34 3.32
N GLU A 104 2.73 7.90 4.30
CA GLU A 104 2.70 9.34 4.63
C GLU A 104 3.19 10.24 3.50
N ILE A 105 4.19 9.79 2.74
CA ILE A 105 4.75 10.54 1.60
C ILE A 105 3.82 10.47 0.40
N ILE A 106 3.36 9.26 0.04
CA ILE A 106 2.60 9.00 -1.18
C ILE A 106 1.13 9.44 -1.02
N LYS A 107 0.60 9.33 0.20
CA LYS A 107 -0.81 9.61 0.55
C LYS A 107 -1.79 8.91 -0.40
N PRO A 108 -1.71 7.58 -0.55
CA PRO A 108 -2.62 6.85 -1.42
C PRO A 108 -4.05 6.96 -0.91
N ARG A 109 -5.03 6.99 -1.81
CA ARG A 109 -6.45 6.93 -1.47
C ARG A 109 -6.82 5.56 -0.93
N ILE A 110 -6.26 4.51 -1.52
CA ILE A 110 -6.51 3.11 -1.14
C ILE A 110 -5.18 2.37 -0.97
N ILE A 111 -5.09 1.56 0.09
CA ILE A 111 -4.01 0.63 0.34
C ILE A 111 -4.52 -0.80 0.14
N CYS A 112 -4.03 -1.48 -0.90
CA CYS A 112 -4.38 -2.85 -1.22
C CYS A 112 -3.40 -3.83 -0.56
N THR A 113 -3.85 -4.59 0.43
CA THR A 113 -2.98 -5.60 1.09
C THR A 113 -3.06 -6.93 0.34
N LEU A 114 -1.92 -7.49 -0.03
CA LEU A 114 -1.84 -8.73 -0.80
C LEU A 114 -1.51 -9.90 0.15
N GLY A 115 -2.52 -10.72 0.43
CA GLY A 115 -2.38 -11.90 1.28
C GLY A 115 -2.60 -11.67 2.76
N ASN A 116 -2.54 -12.76 3.52
CA ASN A 116 -2.94 -12.78 4.93
C ASN A 116 -1.95 -12.02 5.81
N HIS A 117 -0.64 -12.16 5.58
CA HIS A 117 0.38 -11.51 6.41
C HIS A 117 0.30 -9.98 6.31
N ALA A 118 0.38 -9.42 5.09
CA ALA A 118 0.26 -7.97 4.89
C ALA A 118 -1.07 -7.41 5.46
N THR A 119 -2.18 -8.12 5.24
CA THR A 119 -3.49 -7.74 5.77
C THR A 119 -3.50 -7.71 7.29
N LYS A 120 -3.04 -8.78 7.95
CA LYS A 120 -3.02 -8.86 9.42
C LYS A 120 -2.08 -7.83 10.04
N THR A 121 -0.92 -7.59 9.44
CA THR A 121 0.05 -6.59 9.93
C THR A 121 -0.55 -5.19 9.87
N LEU A 122 -1.12 -4.79 8.72
CA LEU A 122 -1.62 -3.42 8.53
C LEU A 122 -2.97 -3.17 9.19
N LEU A 123 -3.87 -4.15 9.17
CA LEU A 123 -5.17 -4.03 9.83
C LEU A 123 -5.15 -4.43 11.30
N GLN A 124 -4.01 -4.87 11.86
CA GLN A 124 -3.86 -5.49 13.20
C GLN A 124 -5.09 -6.32 13.61
N THR A 125 -5.45 -7.26 12.73
CA THR A 125 -6.62 -8.11 12.89
C THR A 125 -6.24 -9.58 12.88
N ASN A 126 -7.06 -10.40 13.54
CA ASN A 126 -6.95 -11.86 13.46
C ASN A 126 -7.87 -12.45 12.39
N THR A 127 -8.76 -11.65 11.80
CA THR A 127 -9.67 -12.09 10.73
C THR A 127 -8.87 -12.53 9.50
N GLY A 128 -9.16 -13.73 9.01
CA GLY A 128 -8.47 -14.31 7.86
C GLY A 128 -8.86 -13.63 6.54
N ILE A 129 -7.94 -13.64 5.58
CA ILE A 129 -8.13 -13.04 4.24
C ILE A 129 -9.42 -13.50 3.54
N THR A 130 -9.82 -14.76 3.70
CA THR A 130 -11.05 -15.32 3.10
C THR A 130 -12.33 -14.58 3.50
N GLN A 131 -12.37 -13.90 4.66
CA GLN A 131 -13.55 -13.15 5.09
C GLN A 131 -13.48 -11.66 4.69
N LEU A 132 -12.27 -11.14 4.46
CA LEU A 132 -11.99 -9.73 4.27
C LEU A 132 -11.80 -9.32 2.80
N HIS A 133 -11.42 -10.26 1.92
CA HIS A 133 -11.04 -9.90 0.56
C HIS A 133 -12.14 -9.14 -0.19
N GLY A 134 -11.73 -8.18 -1.03
CA GLY A 134 -12.63 -7.39 -1.87
C GLY A 134 -13.43 -6.29 -1.16
N LYS A 135 -13.41 -6.26 0.18
CA LYS A 135 -14.15 -5.27 0.99
C LYS A 135 -13.26 -4.10 1.38
N LEU A 136 -13.81 -2.89 1.30
CA LEU A 136 -13.16 -1.70 1.85
C LEU A 136 -13.28 -1.70 3.38
N VAL A 137 -12.14 -1.58 4.06
CA VAL A 137 -12.02 -1.48 5.52
C VAL A 137 -11.30 -0.19 5.86
N ARG A 138 -11.82 0.58 6.82
CA ARG A 138 -11.16 1.79 7.31
C ARG A 138 -10.48 1.56 8.64
N ARG A 139 -9.24 2.05 8.76
CA ARG A 139 -8.46 1.99 9.98
C ARG A 139 -7.55 3.22 10.04
N GLU A 140 -7.54 3.92 11.18
CA GLU A 140 -6.67 5.08 11.40
C GLU A 140 -6.79 6.13 10.27
N GLY A 141 -8.01 6.34 9.76
CA GLY A 141 -8.28 7.26 8.65
C GLY A 141 -7.96 6.73 7.24
N LEU A 142 -7.17 5.66 7.13
CA LEU A 142 -6.77 5.05 5.86
C LEU A 142 -7.80 4.03 5.37
N ALA A 143 -7.99 3.95 4.06
CA ALA A 143 -8.84 2.95 3.41
C ALA A 143 -7.99 1.79 2.91
N TYR A 144 -8.38 0.58 3.27
CA TYR A 144 -7.72 -0.66 2.90
C TYR A 144 -8.66 -1.54 2.09
N VAL A 145 -8.13 -2.22 1.08
CA VAL A 145 -8.82 -3.29 0.36
C VAL A 145 -7.94 -4.55 0.44
N PRO A 146 -8.26 -5.48 1.34
CA PRO A 146 -7.57 -6.76 1.40
C PRO A 146 -7.84 -7.57 0.13
N LEU A 147 -6.81 -8.24 -0.37
CA LEU A 147 -6.86 -9.08 -1.56
C LEU A 147 -6.10 -10.38 -1.30
N PHE A 148 -6.46 -11.46 -1.99
CA PHE A 148 -5.59 -12.64 -1.98
C PHE A 148 -4.22 -12.31 -2.58
N HIS A 149 -3.18 -13.01 -2.12
CA HIS A 149 -1.85 -12.83 -2.72
C HIS A 149 -1.86 -13.42 -4.15
N PRO A 150 -1.35 -12.72 -5.17
CA PRO A 150 -1.36 -13.22 -6.56
C PRO A 150 -0.74 -14.60 -6.73
N ALA A 151 0.31 -14.93 -5.96
CA ALA A 151 0.93 -16.26 -5.95
C ALA A 151 -0.04 -17.39 -5.61
N ALA A 152 -1.08 -17.15 -4.79
CA ALA A 152 -2.03 -18.18 -4.40
C ALA A 152 -2.88 -18.67 -5.59
N ALA A 153 -3.15 -17.80 -6.56
CA ALA A 153 -3.93 -18.14 -7.75
C ALA A 153 -3.12 -18.88 -8.81
N LEU A 154 -1.78 -18.79 -8.77
CA LEU A 154 -0.91 -19.56 -9.69
C LEU A 154 -1.04 -21.08 -9.48
N HIS A 155 -1.42 -21.51 -8.28
CA HIS A 155 -1.58 -22.93 -7.93
C HIS A 155 -3.04 -23.34 -7.76
N LYS A 156 -3.99 -22.39 -7.80
CA LYS A 156 -5.42 -22.63 -7.52
C LYS A 156 -6.28 -21.92 -8.58
N PRO A 157 -6.63 -22.61 -9.68
CA PRO A 157 -7.39 -22.01 -10.78
C PRO A 157 -8.67 -21.27 -10.38
N PRO A 158 -9.52 -21.77 -9.43
CA PRO A 158 -10.72 -21.05 -9.01
C PRO A 158 -10.41 -19.68 -8.38
N LEU A 159 -9.26 -19.54 -7.72
CA LEU A 159 -8.87 -18.29 -7.06
C LEU A 159 -8.52 -17.19 -8.06
N LYS A 160 -8.20 -17.55 -9.32
CA LYS A 160 -7.99 -16.59 -10.39
C LYS A 160 -9.25 -15.77 -10.67
N GLY A 161 -10.41 -16.43 -10.73
CA GLY A 161 -11.70 -15.76 -10.94
C GLY A 161 -12.01 -14.81 -9.78
N VAL A 162 -11.83 -15.27 -8.55
CA VAL A 162 -12.02 -14.46 -7.34
C VAL A 162 -11.16 -13.20 -7.35
N LEU A 163 -9.88 -13.30 -7.75
CA LEU A 163 -9.02 -12.12 -7.83
C LEU A 163 -9.43 -11.14 -8.93
N ILE A 164 -9.95 -11.62 -10.05
CA ILE A 164 -10.47 -10.74 -11.10
C ILE A 164 -11.69 -9.98 -10.57
N ASP A 165 -12.61 -10.66 -9.89
CA ASP A 165 -13.79 -10.05 -9.27
C ASP A 165 -13.38 -9.04 -8.17
N ASP A 166 -12.38 -9.38 -7.36
CA ASP A 166 -11.83 -8.49 -6.34
C ASP A 166 -11.22 -7.22 -6.94
N PHE A 167 -10.54 -7.32 -8.08
CA PHE A 167 -9.99 -6.14 -8.77
C PHE A 167 -11.11 -5.27 -9.34
N GLN A 168 -12.19 -5.88 -9.85
CA GLN A 168 -13.36 -5.11 -10.27
C GLN A 168 -13.98 -4.34 -9.10
N MET A 169 -14.12 -4.97 -7.92
CA MET A 169 -14.56 -4.28 -6.70
C MET A 169 -13.57 -3.18 -6.29
N LEU A 170 -12.25 -3.40 -6.41
CA LEU A 170 -11.25 -2.37 -6.16
C LEU A 170 -11.45 -1.15 -7.06
N HIS A 171 -11.78 -1.34 -8.33
CA HIS A 171 -12.08 -0.24 -9.24
C HIS A 171 -13.29 0.58 -8.75
N GLU A 172 -14.36 -0.08 -8.31
CA GLU A 172 -15.55 0.57 -7.75
C GLU A 172 -15.22 1.36 -6.47
N HIS A 173 -14.43 0.78 -5.56
CA HIS A 173 -13.95 1.46 -4.36
C HIS A 173 -13.11 2.69 -4.71
N LEU A 174 -12.23 2.60 -5.71
CA LEU A 174 -11.41 3.74 -6.15
C LEU A 174 -12.29 4.88 -6.67
N VAL A 175 -13.30 4.58 -7.47
CA VAL A 175 -14.24 5.59 -7.97
C VAL A 175 -14.97 6.27 -6.81
N ALA A 176 -15.46 5.50 -5.84
CA ALA A 176 -16.12 6.04 -4.66
C ALA A 176 -15.18 6.91 -3.80
N GLU A 177 -13.93 6.48 -3.58
CA GLU A 177 -12.94 7.23 -2.81
C GLU A 177 -12.48 8.52 -3.51
N ARG A 178 -12.43 8.53 -4.85
CA ARG A 178 -12.20 9.75 -5.63
C ARG A 178 -13.32 10.77 -5.44
N ALA A 179 -14.58 10.33 -5.41
CA ALA A 179 -15.72 11.23 -5.18
C ALA A 179 -15.66 11.84 -3.78
N ARG A 180 -15.47 11.00 -2.75
CA ARG A 180 -15.38 11.43 -1.35
C ARG A 180 -14.29 12.46 -1.08
N TRP A 181 -13.17 12.36 -1.78
CA TRP A 181 -12.06 13.26 -1.57
C TRP A 181 -12.23 14.61 -2.26
N LYS A 182 -12.92 14.65 -3.41
CA LYS A 182 -13.31 15.92 -4.03
C LYS A 182 -14.18 16.71 -3.06
N ASP A 183 -15.13 16.05 -2.41
CA ASP A 183 -15.98 16.67 -1.39
C ASP A 183 -15.16 17.21 -0.20
N SER A 184 -14.09 16.51 0.21
CA SER A 184 -13.22 17.00 1.30
C SER A 184 -12.33 18.17 0.91
N GLU A 185 -11.77 18.17 -0.30
CA GLU A 185 -10.95 19.30 -0.80
C GLU A 185 -11.80 20.55 -1.05
N GLU A 186 -13.01 20.37 -1.58
CA GLU A 186 -13.98 21.47 -1.75
C GLU A 186 -14.48 21.99 -0.39
N GLY A 187 -14.67 21.11 0.60
CA GLY A 187 -15.02 21.47 1.97
C GLY A 187 -13.93 22.26 2.71
N GLU A 188 -12.66 21.87 2.54
CA GLU A 188 -11.50 22.61 3.07
C GLU A 188 -11.27 23.95 2.35
N ALA A 189 -11.45 23.98 1.02
CA ALA A 189 -11.38 25.22 0.23
C ALA A 189 -12.52 26.20 0.57
N ALA A 190 -13.73 25.71 0.84
CA ALA A 190 -14.85 26.54 1.29
C ALA A 190 -14.65 27.04 2.73
N GLY A 191 -14.11 26.21 3.63
CA GLY A 191 -13.81 26.57 5.02
C GLY A 191 -12.72 27.64 5.16
N THR A 192 -11.69 27.59 4.30
CA THR A 192 -10.60 28.59 4.30
C THR A 192 -11.02 29.97 3.76
N SER A 193 -12.14 30.05 3.04
CA SER A 193 -12.66 31.32 2.50
C SER A 193 -13.48 32.15 3.51
N LEU A 194 -13.90 31.57 4.63
CA LEU A 194 -14.70 32.25 5.66
C LEU A 194 -13.88 32.89 6.80
N GLU A 195 -12.57 32.62 6.88
CA GLU A 195 -11.68 33.17 7.93
C GLU A 195 -10.93 34.45 7.49
N ALA A 196 -11.12 34.94 6.27
CA ALA A 196 -10.42 36.11 5.74
C ALA A 196 -11.17 37.45 5.90
N GLU A 197 -12.41 37.47 6.40
CA GLU A 197 -13.22 38.70 6.49
C GLU A 197 -13.91 38.88 7.85
N ALA A 198 -13.15 39.28 8.88
CA ALA A 198 -13.65 40.04 10.02
C ALA A 198 -12.45 40.59 10.84
N GLN A 199 -12.29 41.86 11.19
CA GLN A 199 -12.87 43.16 10.85
C GLN A 199 -11.97 44.23 11.57
N PRO A 200 -12.23 45.56 11.54
CA PRO A 200 -11.23 46.60 11.35
C PRO A 200 -10.83 47.37 12.62
N GLU A 201 -9.88 48.29 12.42
CA GLU A 201 -9.40 49.34 13.32
C GLU A 201 -10.48 49.99 14.20
N GLN A 202 -10.18 50.14 15.49
CA GLN A 202 -10.90 51.09 16.34
C GLN A 202 -9.90 51.94 17.12
N MET A 203 -9.82 53.22 16.73
CA MET A 203 -9.28 54.31 17.55
C MET A 203 -10.01 54.38 18.89
N GLY A 204 -9.25 54.61 19.97
CA GLY A 204 -9.78 54.98 21.26
C GLY A 204 -8.76 55.82 22.01
N LEU A 205 -9.02 57.12 22.07
CA LEU A 205 -8.37 58.11 22.94
C LEU A 205 -8.14 57.57 24.35
N PHE A 206 -6.91 57.68 24.86
CA PHE A 206 -6.53 58.20 26.19
C PHE A 206 -5.05 58.57 26.18
#